data_AF-A0A2P4XCT0-F1
#
_entry.id   AF-A0A2P4XCT0-F1
#
_cell.length_a   1.000
_cell.length_b   1.000
_cell.length_c   1.000
_cell.angle_alpha   90.00
_cell.angle_beta   90.00
_cell.angle_gamma   90.00
#
_symmetry.space_group_name_H-M   'P 1'
#
loop_
_entity.id
_entity.type
_entity.pdbx_description
1 polymer ?
#
loop_
_entity_poly.entity_id
_entity_poly.type
_entity_poly.pdbx_seq_one_letter_code
_entity_poly.pdbx_strand_id
1 'polypeptide(L)'
;MDNSRPSMLERVSSSNNSRFPLAADFFPTVTFSPEQHAFLKDQADQLSSEATHKAKWAMSYEDGTNGWKLSNSQRHFRETGIRTYCRRRDARDRNGVRQFEFRCMGKVQMSVDHCLNALYSDNTTDFRSNSTFLIENALDGVVLNALETKTDDKPHHYLGVNWLASRSPGLFAKNRDLCYLRSMGTTVDSNKTTVGYLVIQSVDLKECASLENSLGLVREKMSAVMLFKENADTRSTNVLLQGSMGLSGHSSTKLVNFVHETFTSVVSNLNKVQEAKYMAQQVEGHKFQRMIAGYVTIVNCSFAVVSLL
;
A
#
# COMPACT_ATOMS: atom_id res chain seq x y z
N MET A 1 6.28 -18.62 49.23
CA MET A 1 4.86 -18.80 48.86
C MET A 1 4.57 -17.73 47.82
N ASP A 2 4.71 -18.12 46.56
CA ASP A 2 4.72 -17.23 45.40
C ASP A 2 3.28 -16.99 44.94
N ASN A 3 2.91 -15.72 44.75
CA ASN A 3 1.53 -15.27 44.60
C ASN A 3 1.34 -14.73 43.18
N SER A 4 1.29 -15.64 42.21
CA SER A 4 1.12 -15.32 40.79
C SER A 4 -0.36 -15.44 40.41
N ARG A 5 -1.04 -14.29 40.27
CA ARG A 5 -2.36 -14.22 39.63
C ARG A 5 -2.26 -14.73 38.17
N PRO A 6 -3.12 -15.65 37.73
CA PRO A 6 -3.16 -16.03 36.33
C PRO A 6 -3.81 -14.91 35.50
N SER A 7 -3.09 -14.47 34.47
CA SER A 7 -3.58 -13.51 33.47
C SER A 7 -4.69 -14.15 32.64
N MET A 8 -5.91 -13.59 32.70
CA MET A 8 -7.03 -13.96 31.83
C MET A 8 -6.82 -13.37 30.43
N LEU A 9 -6.02 -14.02 29.59
CA LEU A 9 -6.01 -13.80 28.13
C LEU A 9 -5.32 -14.97 27.39
N GLU A 10 -5.62 -16.21 27.77
CA GLU A 10 -5.33 -17.36 26.90
C GLU A 10 -6.63 -17.89 26.31
N ARG A 11 -7.03 -17.27 25.20
CA ARG A 11 -7.95 -17.91 24.26
C ARG A 11 -7.10 -18.78 23.35
N VAL A 12 -6.84 -20.01 23.79
CA VAL A 12 -6.26 -21.06 22.94
C VAL A 12 -7.27 -21.36 21.83
N SER A 13 -7.06 -20.71 20.67
CA SER A 13 -7.71 -21.07 19.42
C SER A 13 -6.68 -21.80 18.57
N SER A 14 -6.80 -23.12 18.53
CA SER A 14 -6.08 -23.98 17.59
C SER A 14 -6.55 -23.69 16.17
N SER A 15 -5.89 -22.75 15.50
CA SER A 15 -5.83 -22.65 14.05
C SER A 15 -4.42 -22.18 13.68
N ASN A 16 -3.83 -22.76 12.63
CA ASN A 16 -2.43 -22.59 12.17
C ASN A 16 -2.06 -21.13 11.77
N ASN A 17 -2.13 -20.18 12.71
CA ASN A 17 -1.90 -18.75 12.48
C ASN A 17 -0.44 -18.31 12.71
N SER A 18 0.50 -19.21 13.02
CA SER A 18 1.90 -18.88 13.25
C SER A 18 2.76 -18.92 11.97
N ARG A 19 2.34 -18.27 10.88
CA ARG A 19 3.15 -18.17 9.64
C ARG A 19 3.54 -16.75 9.24
N PHE A 20 2.88 -15.74 9.81
CA PHE A 20 3.16 -14.33 9.54
C PHE A 20 3.44 -13.59 10.86
N PRO A 21 4.34 -12.61 10.89
CA PRO A 21 5.21 -12.19 9.79
C PRO A 21 6.25 -13.26 9.42
N LEU A 22 6.65 -13.30 8.15
CA LEU A 22 7.74 -14.15 7.68
C LEU A 22 9.07 -13.71 8.30
N ALA A 23 9.98 -14.67 8.45
CA ALA A 23 11.35 -14.41 8.89
C ALA A 23 12.04 -13.39 7.96
N ALA A 24 12.95 -12.58 8.51
CA ALA A 24 13.60 -11.48 7.77
C ALA A 24 14.42 -11.97 6.56
N ASP A 25 14.92 -13.20 6.62
CA ASP A 25 15.72 -13.89 5.61
C ASP A 25 14.90 -14.87 4.75
N PHE A 26 13.57 -14.85 4.85
CA PHE A 26 12.71 -15.77 4.10
C PHE A 26 12.87 -15.62 2.58
N PHE A 27 12.95 -14.38 2.09
CA PHE A 27 13.20 -14.10 0.68
C PHE A 27 14.72 -13.94 0.45
N PRO A 28 15.29 -14.60 -0.58
CA PRO A 28 16.65 -14.30 -1.02
C PRO A 28 16.81 -12.82 -1.35
N THR A 29 18.02 -12.29 -1.15
CA THR A 29 18.34 -10.91 -1.52
C THR A 29 18.08 -10.67 -3.00
N VAL A 30 17.24 -9.68 -3.30
CA VAL A 30 16.95 -9.26 -4.68
C VAL A 30 17.91 -8.15 -5.07
N THR A 31 18.57 -8.28 -6.22
CA THR A 31 19.46 -7.26 -6.79
C THR A 31 19.11 -7.01 -8.25
N PHE A 32 19.28 -5.77 -8.71
CA PHE A 32 19.02 -5.36 -10.09
C PHE A 32 20.28 -4.78 -10.73
N SER A 33 20.54 -5.13 -11.99
CA SER A 33 21.54 -4.43 -12.80
C SER A 33 21.07 -3.01 -13.13
N PRO A 34 21.97 -2.09 -13.53
CA PRO A 34 21.58 -0.75 -13.96
C PRO A 34 20.52 -0.74 -15.08
N GLU A 35 20.61 -1.68 -16.02
CA GLU A 35 19.65 -1.82 -17.11
C GLU A 35 18.28 -2.29 -16.62
N GLN A 36 18.24 -3.23 -15.66
CA GLN A 36 17.00 -3.69 -15.05
C GLN A 36 16.34 -2.59 -14.22
N HIS A 37 17.13 -1.80 -13.48
CA HIS A 37 16.66 -0.63 -12.76
C HIS A 37 16.04 0.38 -13.72
N ALA A 38 16.76 0.77 -14.78
CA ALA A 38 16.25 1.69 -15.80
C ALA A 38 14.94 1.18 -16.43
N PHE A 39 14.86 -0.11 -16.75
CA PHE A 39 13.64 -0.72 -17.28
C PHE A 39 12.45 -0.63 -16.32
N LEU A 40 12.65 -0.94 -15.03
CA LEU A 40 11.59 -0.85 -14.02
C LEU A 40 11.14 0.60 -13.82
N LYS A 41 12.08 1.54 -13.85
CA LYS A 41 11.79 2.97 -13.75
C LYS A 41 10.95 3.45 -14.93
N ASP A 42 11.36 3.16 -16.17
CA ASP A 42 10.64 3.55 -17.38
C ASP A 42 9.22 2.96 -17.41
N GLN A 43 9.08 1.71 -16.97
CA GLN A 43 7.78 1.06 -16.84
C GLN A 43 6.87 1.79 -15.83
N ALA A 44 7.39 2.18 -14.67
CA ALA A 44 6.63 2.92 -13.65
C ALA A 44 6.23 4.32 -14.14
N ASP A 45 7.15 5.03 -14.79
CA ASP A 45 6.91 6.37 -15.34
C ASP A 45 5.84 6.32 -16.44
N GLN A 46 5.91 5.34 -17.34
CA GLN A 46 4.89 5.14 -18.37
C GLN A 46 3.52 4.84 -17.78
N LEU A 47 3.44 3.93 -16.81
CA LEU A 47 2.17 3.56 -16.17
C LEU A 47 1.52 4.75 -15.45
N SER A 48 2.30 5.50 -14.67
CA SER A 48 1.79 6.66 -13.94
C SER A 48 1.35 7.79 -14.88
N SER A 49 2.13 8.08 -15.93
CA SER A 49 1.81 9.07 -16.96
C SER A 49 0.52 8.69 -17.71
N GLU A 50 0.45 7.48 -18.25
CA GLU A 50 -0.73 7.00 -18.98
C GLU A 50 -1.98 7.00 -18.11
N ALA A 51 -1.87 6.55 -16.85
CA ALA A 51 -2.99 6.54 -15.92
C ALA A 51 -3.48 7.96 -15.63
N THR A 52 -2.57 8.90 -15.43
CA THR A 52 -2.89 10.31 -15.17
C THR A 52 -3.62 10.94 -16.36
N HIS A 53 -3.13 10.72 -17.59
CA HIS A 53 -3.77 11.23 -18.81
C HIS A 53 -5.14 10.61 -19.09
N LYS A 54 -5.33 9.31 -18.79
CA LYS A 54 -6.58 8.59 -19.04
C LYS A 54 -7.56 8.66 -17.85
N ALA A 55 -7.21 9.36 -16.78
CA ALA A 55 -7.99 9.42 -15.55
C ALA A 55 -9.38 10.03 -15.80
N LYS A 56 -10.43 9.31 -15.42
CA LYS A 56 -11.81 9.81 -15.39
C LYS A 56 -12.25 9.99 -13.93
N TRP A 57 -12.25 11.24 -13.48
CA TRP A 57 -12.56 11.62 -12.09
C TRP A 57 -14.06 11.66 -11.74
N ALA A 58 -14.93 11.45 -12.73
CA ALA A 58 -16.36 11.23 -12.53
C ALA A 58 -16.85 10.11 -13.45
N MET A 59 -17.67 9.20 -12.91
CA MET A 59 -18.37 8.18 -13.69
C MET A 59 -19.85 8.17 -13.31
N SER A 60 -20.74 8.00 -14.31
CA SER A 60 -22.18 7.87 -14.10
C SER A 60 -22.51 6.55 -13.39
N TYR A 61 -23.71 6.46 -12.80
CA TYR A 61 -24.21 5.21 -12.21
C TYR A 61 -24.47 4.14 -13.28
N GLU A 62 -24.78 4.58 -14.49
CA GLU A 62 -24.99 3.76 -15.68
C GLU A 62 -24.06 4.24 -16.79
N ASP A 63 -22.80 3.79 -16.80
CA ASP A 63 -21.94 3.88 -18.01
C ASP A 63 -22.05 2.57 -18.80
N GLY A 64 -23.30 2.11 -18.95
CA GLY A 64 -23.65 0.82 -19.58
C GLY A 64 -23.29 0.76 -21.06
N THR A 65 -23.10 1.91 -21.70
CA THR A 65 -22.71 2.03 -23.12
C THR A 65 -21.28 1.58 -23.38
N ASN A 66 -20.39 1.66 -22.38
CA ASN A 66 -18.98 1.26 -22.50
C ASN A 66 -18.64 -0.08 -21.82
N GLY A 67 -19.66 -0.81 -21.33
CA GLY A 67 -19.52 -2.10 -20.66
C GLY A 67 -19.03 -2.05 -19.20
N TRP A 68 -18.89 -0.85 -18.61
CA TRP A 68 -18.57 -0.69 -17.18
C TRP A 68 -19.81 -0.95 -16.33
N LYS A 69 -19.65 -1.77 -15.29
CA LYS A 69 -20.74 -2.11 -14.36
C LYS A 69 -20.38 -1.68 -12.95
N LEU A 70 -21.27 -0.92 -12.31
CA LEU A 70 -21.17 -0.62 -10.89
C LEU A 70 -21.32 -1.92 -10.08
N SER A 71 -20.37 -2.16 -9.18
CA SER A 71 -20.27 -3.44 -8.46
C SER A 71 -20.82 -3.38 -7.03
N ASN A 72 -20.96 -2.18 -6.45
CA ASN A 72 -21.44 -2.00 -5.09
C ASN A 72 -22.83 -1.35 -5.03
N SER A 73 -23.53 -1.57 -3.92
CA SER A 73 -24.91 -1.08 -3.73
C SER A 73 -24.94 0.40 -3.35
N GLN A 74 -26.08 1.07 -3.58
CA GLN A 74 -26.30 2.44 -3.11
C GLN A 74 -26.15 2.57 -1.59
N ARG A 75 -26.54 1.54 -0.83
CA ARG A 75 -26.35 1.51 0.63
C ARG A 75 -24.87 1.55 0.99
N HIS A 76 -24.06 0.69 0.37
CA HIS A 76 -22.63 0.67 0.61
C HIS A 76 -21.98 2.03 0.28
N PHE A 77 -22.34 2.64 -0.84
CA PHE A 77 -21.84 3.97 -1.20
C PHE A 77 -22.20 5.05 -0.16
N ARG A 78 -23.41 5.00 0.43
CA ARG A 78 -23.79 5.93 1.50
C ARG A 78 -22.97 5.74 2.77
N GLU A 79 -22.54 4.52 3.06
CA GLU A 79 -21.75 4.18 4.25
C GLU A 79 -20.27 4.53 4.09
N THR A 80 -19.68 4.31 2.90
CA THR A 80 -18.21 4.43 2.69
C THR A 80 -17.80 5.59 1.78
N GLY A 81 -18.70 6.12 0.96
CA GLY A 81 -18.37 7.07 -0.11
C GLY A 81 -17.59 6.44 -1.28
N ILE A 82 -17.39 5.12 -1.28
CA ILE A 82 -16.60 4.41 -2.30
C ILE A 82 -17.50 3.90 -3.42
N ARG A 83 -17.04 4.03 -4.67
CA ARG A 83 -17.65 3.40 -5.85
C ARG A 83 -16.64 2.50 -6.54
N THR A 84 -17.06 1.28 -6.88
CA THR A 84 -16.23 0.36 -7.66
C THR A 84 -16.95 -0.08 -8.91
N TYR A 85 -16.28 0.08 -10.04
CA TYR A 85 -16.74 -0.30 -11.35
C TYR A 85 -15.81 -1.36 -11.91
N CYS A 86 -16.37 -2.34 -12.60
CA CYS A 86 -15.60 -3.35 -13.29
C CYS A 86 -16.11 -3.59 -14.71
N ARG A 87 -15.22 -4.01 -15.59
CA ARG A 87 -15.54 -4.46 -16.94
C ARG A 87 -14.70 -5.69 -17.28
N ARG A 88 -15.32 -6.74 -17.81
CA ARG A 88 -14.58 -7.88 -18.34
C ARG A 88 -13.96 -7.48 -19.68
N ARG A 89 -12.71 -7.88 -19.92
CA ARG A 89 -12.13 -7.86 -21.27
C ARG A 89 -12.08 -9.27 -21.83
N ASP A 90 -12.34 -9.37 -23.13
CA ASP A 90 -12.06 -10.61 -23.87
C ASP A 90 -10.56 -10.81 -24.12
N ALA A 91 -9.78 -9.72 -24.01
CA ALA A 91 -8.33 -9.73 -24.09
C ALA A 91 -7.72 -10.61 -22.99
N ARG A 92 -6.71 -11.38 -23.39
CA ARG A 92 -5.91 -12.23 -22.52
C ARG A 92 -4.51 -11.64 -22.38
N ASP A 93 -3.87 -11.90 -21.24
CA ASP A 93 -2.46 -11.56 -21.08
C ASP A 93 -1.57 -12.48 -21.94
N ARG A 94 -0.24 -12.24 -21.89
CA ARG A 94 0.75 -13.06 -22.61
C ARG A 94 0.67 -14.55 -22.27
N ASN A 95 0.10 -14.90 -21.11
CA ASN A 95 -0.04 -16.26 -20.62
C ASN A 95 -1.45 -16.83 -20.90
N GLY A 96 -2.28 -16.13 -21.68
CA GLY A 96 -3.63 -16.56 -22.02
C GLY A 96 -4.66 -16.36 -20.91
N VAL A 97 -4.33 -15.68 -19.81
CA VAL A 97 -5.25 -15.44 -18.69
C VAL A 97 -6.19 -14.29 -19.05
N ARG A 98 -7.51 -14.51 -18.92
CA ARG A 98 -8.51 -13.46 -19.15
C ARG A 98 -8.31 -12.34 -18.12
N GLN A 99 -8.47 -11.09 -18.52
CA GLN A 99 -8.36 -9.96 -17.61
C GLN A 99 -9.71 -9.28 -17.35
N PHE A 100 -9.85 -8.66 -16.18
CA PHE A 100 -10.89 -7.65 -15.96
C PHE A 100 -10.22 -6.31 -15.64
N GLU A 101 -10.88 -5.24 -16.05
CA GLU A 101 -10.52 -3.88 -15.70
C GLU A 101 -11.39 -3.42 -14.53
N PHE A 102 -10.82 -2.58 -13.68
CA PHE A 102 -11.52 -1.98 -12.55
C PHE A 102 -11.18 -0.51 -12.40
N ARG A 103 -12.14 0.21 -11.80
CA ARG A 103 -11.96 1.57 -11.30
C ARG A 103 -12.63 1.67 -9.93
N CYS A 104 -11.86 2.07 -8.93
CA CYS A 104 -12.39 2.40 -7.61
C CYS A 104 -12.19 3.89 -7.38
N MET A 105 -13.24 4.54 -6.88
CA MET A 105 -13.29 5.99 -6.67
C MET A 105 -13.69 6.24 -5.23
N GLY A 106 -12.98 7.14 -4.58
CA GLY A 106 -13.20 7.52 -3.20
C GLY A 106 -12.76 8.94 -2.93
N LYS A 107 -12.92 9.37 -1.68
CA LYS A 107 -12.59 10.71 -1.23
C LYS A 107 -12.04 10.63 0.19
N VAL A 108 -11.02 11.43 0.48
CA VAL A 108 -10.43 11.55 1.82
C VAL A 108 -10.24 13.02 2.18
N GLN A 109 -10.53 13.37 3.44
CA GLN A 109 -10.44 14.75 3.94
C GLN A 109 -9.01 15.08 4.39
N MET A 110 -8.05 15.04 3.47
CA MET A 110 -6.65 15.42 3.68
C MET A 110 -6.01 15.89 2.37
N SER A 111 -4.83 16.52 2.43
CA SER A 111 -4.04 16.93 1.27
C SER A 111 -3.44 15.73 0.52
N VAL A 112 -3.05 15.92 -0.73
CA VAL A 112 -2.31 14.91 -1.50
C VAL A 112 -0.99 14.57 -0.79
N ASP A 113 -0.31 15.57 -0.26
CA ASP A 113 0.93 15.39 0.50
C ASP A 113 0.75 14.42 1.68
N HIS A 114 -0.29 14.62 2.49
CA HIS A 114 -0.58 13.72 3.60
C HIS A 114 -0.99 12.31 3.12
N CYS A 115 -1.70 12.19 1.99
CA CYS A 115 -2.01 10.88 1.41
C CYS A 115 -0.73 10.12 1.06
N LEU A 116 0.21 10.79 0.39
CA LEU A 116 1.48 10.18 -0.03
C LEU A 116 2.37 9.86 1.18
N ASN A 117 2.43 10.75 2.18
CA ASN A 117 3.11 10.51 3.43
C ASN A 117 2.58 9.28 4.19
N ALA A 118 1.25 9.11 4.25
CA ALA A 118 0.65 7.93 4.87
C ALA A 118 1.08 6.62 4.16
N LEU A 119 1.21 6.65 2.84
CA LEU A 119 1.60 5.49 2.02
C LEU A 119 3.12 5.23 2.00
N TYR A 120 3.97 6.23 2.27
CA TYR A 120 5.41 6.11 2.11
C TYR A 120 6.05 5.11 3.09
N SER A 121 6.90 4.22 2.57
CA SER A 121 7.75 3.30 3.33
C SER A 121 8.80 2.70 2.41
N ASP A 122 10.06 2.73 2.82
CA ASP A 122 11.23 2.27 2.05
C ASP A 122 11.98 1.12 2.72
N ASN A 123 11.52 0.67 3.88
CA ASN A 123 12.03 -0.50 4.59
C ASN A 123 10.88 -1.43 5.03
N THR A 124 11.21 -2.69 5.32
CA THR A 124 10.24 -3.73 5.65
C THR A 124 9.47 -3.43 6.94
N THR A 125 10.09 -2.86 7.96
CA THR A 125 9.40 -2.54 9.23
C THR A 125 8.29 -1.53 9.02
N ASP A 126 8.58 -0.42 8.32
CA ASP A 126 7.60 0.61 8.02
C ASP A 126 6.54 0.12 7.04
N PHE A 127 6.92 -0.66 6.04
CA PHE A 127 5.98 -1.22 5.08
C PHE A 127 5.00 -2.21 5.73
N ARG A 128 5.47 -3.03 6.68
CA ARG A 128 4.61 -3.90 7.51
C ARG A 128 3.63 -3.08 8.34
N SER A 129 4.15 -2.09 9.08
CA SER A 129 3.33 -1.19 9.90
C SER A 129 2.24 -0.51 9.06
N ASN A 130 2.63 0.16 7.98
CA ASN A 130 1.70 0.80 7.05
C ASN A 130 0.66 -0.18 6.52
N SER A 131 1.07 -1.37 6.08
CA SER A 131 0.17 -2.38 5.52
C SER A 131 -0.85 -2.85 6.57
N THR A 132 -0.43 -3.08 7.81
CA THR A 132 -1.33 -3.47 8.91
C THR A 132 -2.38 -2.41 9.22
N PHE A 133 -2.03 -1.11 9.16
CA PHE A 133 -2.99 -0.05 9.43
C PHE A 133 -3.86 0.32 8.23
N LEU A 134 -3.32 0.23 7.00
CA LEU A 134 -4.05 0.60 5.78
C LEU A 134 -4.99 -0.51 5.31
N ILE A 135 -4.58 -1.77 5.43
CA ILE A 135 -5.21 -2.90 4.77
C ILE A 135 -5.69 -3.87 5.87
N GLU A 136 -6.98 -3.84 6.17
CA GLU A 136 -7.62 -4.62 7.24
C GLU A 136 -7.39 -6.13 7.13
N ASN A 137 -7.21 -6.62 5.91
CA ASN A 137 -6.93 -8.03 5.61
C ASN A 137 -5.43 -8.31 5.38
N ALA A 138 -4.52 -7.39 5.65
CA ALA A 138 -3.08 -7.65 5.54
C ALA A 138 -2.63 -8.78 6.47
N LEU A 139 -1.73 -9.61 5.97
CA LEU A 139 -1.08 -10.69 6.71
C LEU A 139 0.38 -10.35 6.99
N ASP A 140 1.10 -9.91 5.95
CA ASP A 140 2.49 -9.49 6.04
C ASP A 140 2.86 -8.65 4.80
N GLY A 141 3.93 -7.87 4.89
CA GLY A 141 4.51 -7.11 3.79
C GLY A 141 6.04 -7.09 3.91
N VAL A 142 6.73 -7.09 2.77
CA VAL A 142 8.19 -7.02 2.71
C VAL A 142 8.62 -6.05 1.60
N VAL A 143 9.59 -5.20 1.90
CA VAL A 143 10.34 -4.47 0.86
C VAL A 143 11.45 -5.41 0.40
N LEU A 144 11.32 -5.95 -0.82
CA LEU A 144 12.30 -6.89 -1.38
C LEU A 144 13.56 -6.16 -1.85
N ASN A 145 13.38 -4.97 -2.42
CA ASN A 145 14.48 -4.06 -2.79
C ASN A 145 13.93 -2.63 -2.92
N ALA A 146 14.55 -1.66 -2.25
CA ALA A 146 14.30 -0.24 -2.46
C ALA A 146 15.37 0.32 -3.42
N LEU A 147 14.99 0.54 -4.68
CA LEU A 147 15.90 1.00 -5.73
C LEU A 147 16.13 2.52 -5.63
N GLU A 148 15.07 3.28 -5.38
CA GLU A 148 15.12 4.72 -5.17
C GLU A 148 14.23 5.10 -3.98
N THR A 149 14.68 6.04 -3.17
CA THR A 149 13.98 6.54 -1.99
C THR A 149 13.86 8.06 -2.05
N LYS A 150 13.11 8.64 -1.11
CA LYS A 150 12.85 10.08 -1.09
C LYS A 150 14.13 10.89 -0.93
N THR A 151 14.10 12.08 -1.49
CA THR A 151 15.10 13.13 -1.27
C THR A 151 14.41 14.41 -0.81
N ASP A 152 15.17 15.41 -0.38
CA ASP A 152 14.60 16.70 0.01
C ASP A 152 13.80 17.35 -1.13
N ASP A 153 14.27 17.22 -2.38
CA ASP A 153 13.58 17.72 -3.58
C ASP A 153 12.36 16.87 -3.98
N LYS A 154 12.34 15.61 -3.58
CA LYS A 154 11.30 14.64 -3.94
C LYS A 154 10.85 13.84 -2.70
N PRO A 155 10.10 14.47 -1.78
CA PRO A 155 9.80 13.90 -0.46
C PRO A 155 8.92 12.64 -0.50
N HIS A 156 8.21 12.42 -1.61
CA HIS A 156 7.31 11.28 -1.82
C HIS A 156 7.85 10.24 -2.79
N HIS A 157 9.07 10.42 -3.29
CA HIS A 157 9.63 9.55 -4.33
C HIS A 157 10.05 8.21 -3.78
N TYR A 158 9.59 7.14 -4.41
CA TYR A 158 10.03 5.79 -4.13
C TYR A 158 9.91 4.93 -5.38
N LEU A 159 10.91 4.10 -5.63
CA LEU A 159 10.90 3.04 -6.64
C LEU A 159 11.44 1.78 -5.97
N GLY A 160 10.66 0.72 -5.94
CA GLY A 160 11.06 -0.51 -5.29
C GLY A 160 10.25 -1.72 -5.74
N VAL A 161 10.69 -2.90 -5.32
CA VAL A 161 9.89 -4.12 -5.42
C VAL A 161 9.43 -4.53 -4.03
N ASN A 162 8.14 -4.76 -3.91
CA ASN A 162 7.48 -5.12 -2.68
C ASN A 162 6.74 -6.45 -2.82
N TRP A 163 6.58 -7.13 -1.70
CA TRP A 163 5.72 -8.29 -1.56
C TRP A 163 4.68 -8.04 -0.48
N LEU A 164 3.42 -8.37 -0.74
CA LEU A 164 2.31 -8.20 0.20
C LEU A 164 1.43 -9.45 0.22
N ALA A 165 1.15 -9.98 1.42
CA ALA A 165 0.15 -11.02 1.63
C ALA A 165 -1.11 -10.48 2.31
N SER A 166 -2.26 -10.97 1.88
CA SER A 166 -3.57 -10.58 2.42
C SER A 166 -4.55 -11.75 2.46
N ARG A 167 -5.51 -11.67 3.38
CA ARG A 167 -6.63 -12.62 3.45
C ARG A 167 -7.63 -12.33 2.33
N SER A 168 -8.07 -13.38 1.64
CA SER A 168 -9.20 -13.23 0.73
C SER A 168 -10.52 -13.14 1.50
N PRO A 169 -11.53 -12.40 0.99
CA PRO A 169 -12.87 -12.44 1.55
C PRO A 169 -13.52 -13.83 1.37
N GLY A 170 -14.06 -14.36 2.48
CA GLY A 170 -14.83 -15.60 2.51
C GLY A 170 -14.17 -16.75 3.28
N LEU A 171 -14.97 -17.53 4.01
CA LEU A 171 -14.53 -18.54 4.99
C LEU A 171 -13.61 -19.64 4.44
N PHE A 172 -13.65 -19.90 3.14
CA PHE A 172 -12.86 -20.93 2.45
C PHE A 172 -12.01 -20.39 1.30
N ALA A 173 -11.82 -19.07 1.23
CA ALA A 173 -11.00 -18.48 0.19
C ALA A 173 -9.52 -18.61 0.54
N LYS A 174 -8.68 -19.07 -0.41
CA LYS A 174 -7.22 -19.07 -0.24
C LYS A 174 -6.74 -17.62 -0.08
N ASN A 175 -5.78 -17.42 0.83
CA ASN A 175 -5.09 -16.13 0.98
C ASN A 175 -4.33 -15.79 -0.30
N ARG A 176 -4.02 -14.51 -0.49
CA ARG A 176 -3.39 -13.98 -1.70
C ARG A 176 -2.06 -13.34 -1.39
N ASP A 177 -1.13 -13.43 -2.33
CA ASP A 177 0.07 -12.61 -2.32
C ASP A 177 0.26 -11.85 -3.63
N LEU A 178 1.00 -10.76 -3.56
CA LEU A 178 1.37 -9.92 -4.69
C LEU A 178 2.86 -9.58 -4.59
N CYS A 179 3.63 -9.94 -5.61
CA CYS A 179 4.99 -9.46 -5.84
C CYS A 179 4.95 -8.40 -6.94
N TYR A 180 5.35 -7.17 -6.64
CA TYR A 180 5.08 -6.04 -7.52
C TYR A 180 6.12 -4.94 -7.44
N LEU A 181 6.39 -4.33 -8.59
CA LEU A 181 6.98 -3.02 -8.72
C LEU A 181 6.02 -2.00 -8.11
N ARG A 182 6.54 -1.27 -7.13
CA ARG A 182 5.89 -0.18 -6.43
C ARG A 182 6.64 1.10 -6.73
N SER A 183 5.95 2.08 -7.31
CA SER A 183 6.50 3.43 -7.53
C SER A 183 5.52 4.47 -7.03
N MET A 184 5.99 5.52 -6.37
CA MET A 184 5.15 6.62 -5.93
C MET A 184 5.86 7.96 -6.01
N GLY A 185 5.06 9.00 -6.10
CA GLY A 185 5.51 10.38 -6.17
C GLY A 185 4.40 11.30 -6.66
N THR A 186 4.79 12.40 -7.26
CA THR A 186 3.89 13.37 -7.89
C THR A 186 4.19 13.51 -9.38
N THR A 187 3.16 13.74 -10.17
CA THR A 187 3.24 14.08 -11.59
C THR A 187 2.26 15.22 -11.90
N VAL A 188 2.14 15.60 -13.17
CA VAL A 188 1.18 16.61 -13.62
C VAL A 188 0.20 16.01 -14.63
N ASP A 189 -1.07 16.43 -14.53
CA ASP A 189 -2.08 16.07 -15.53
C ASP A 189 -2.04 17.00 -16.76
N SER A 190 -2.94 16.77 -17.72
CA SER A 190 -3.06 17.58 -18.93
C SER A 190 -3.35 19.06 -18.67
N ASN A 191 -3.88 19.38 -17.49
CA ASN A 191 -4.19 20.74 -17.05
C ASN A 191 -3.06 21.34 -16.21
N LYS A 192 -1.88 20.69 -16.16
CA LYS A 192 -0.73 21.07 -15.33
C LYS A 192 -1.04 21.07 -13.83
N THR A 193 -2.09 20.35 -13.41
CA THR A 193 -2.40 20.17 -12.00
C THR A 193 -1.54 19.05 -11.42
N THR A 194 -0.97 19.28 -10.24
CA THR A 194 -0.21 18.25 -9.53
C THR A 194 -1.14 17.11 -9.11
N VAL A 195 -0.71 15.88 -9.39
CA VAL A 195 -1.42 14.65 -9.05
C VAL A 195 -0.43 13.71 -8.35
N GLY A 196 -0.79 13.23 -7.16
CA GLY A 196 -0.04 12.16 -6.50
C GLY A 196 -0.34 10.81 -7.16
N TYR A 197 0.63 9.90 -7.18
CA TYR A 197 0.43 8.56 -7.73
C TYR A 197 1.08 7.46 -6.88
N LEU A 198 0.53 6.25 -7.01
CA LEU A 198 1.10 4.99 -6.56
C LEU A 198 0.87 3.93 -7.65
N VAL A 199 1.95 3.48 -8.28
CA VAL A 199 1.98 2.37 -9.25
C VAL A 199 2.06 1.05 -8.50
N ILE A 200 1.25 0.09 -8.94
CA ILE A 200 1.22 -1.31 -8.49
C ILE A 200 1.30 -2.17 -9.75
N GLN A 201 2.48 -2.69 -10.05
CA GLN A 201 2.71 -3.48 -11.27
C GLN A 201 3.33 -4.83 -10.91
N SER A 202 2.59 -5.92 -11.09
CA SER A 202 3.13 -7.26 -10.84
C SER A 202 4.42 -7.51 -11.61
N VAL A 203 5.37 -8.13 -10.93
CA VAL A 203 6.65 -8.59 -11.50
C VAL A 203 6.85 -10.05 -11.14
N ASP A 204 7.53 -10.78 -12.03
CA ASP A 204 7.91 -12.17 -11.81
C ASP A 204 9.40 -12.20 -11.44
N LEU A 205 9.72 -12.53 -10.19
CA LEU A 205 11.08 -12.67 -9.67
C LEU A 205 11.36 -14.11 -9.26
N LYS A 206 12.59 -14.60 -9.48
CA LYS A 206 12.97 -15.95 -9.08
C LYS A 206 13.04 -16.09 -7.56
N GLU A 207 13.52 -15.04 -6.91
CA GLU A 207 13.65 -14.86 -5.47
C GLU A 207 12.29 -14.80 -4.78
N CYS A 208 11.23 -14.40 -5.52
CA CYS A 208 9.85 -14.35 -5.04
C CYS A 208 8.93 -15.27 -5.87
N ALA A 209 9.30 -16.55 -5.95
CA ALA A 209 8.51 -17.60 -6.59
C ALA A 209 7.13 -17.79 -5.93
N SER A 210 6.28 -18.62 -6.53
CA SER A 210 4.94 -18.91 -5.99
C SER A 210 5.02 -19.56 -4.61
N LEU A 211 4.24 -19.04 -3.66
CA LEU A 211 4.13 -19.54 -2.29
C LEU A 211 2.85 -20.38 -2.09
N GLU A 212 2.23 -20.84 -3.17
CA GLU A 212 0.97 -21.60 -3.10
C GLU A 212 1.15 -22.95 -2.38
N ASN A 213 2.20 -23.70 -2.72
CA ASN A 213 2.43 -25.01 -2.12
C ASN A 213 2.95 -24.93 -0.68
N SER A 214 3.79 -23.94 -0.38
CA SER A 214 4.41 -23.77 0.94
C SER A 214 3.49 -23.06 1.94
N LEU A 215 2.81 -22.00 1.50
CA LEU A 215 2.02 -21.12 2.37
C LEU A 215 0.53 -21.05 2.04
N GLY A 216 0.07 -21.67 0.95
CA GLY A 216 -1.33 -21.61 0.52
C GLY A 216 -1.72 -20.25 -0.08
N LEU A 217 -0.73 -19.43 -0.47
CA LEU A 217 -0.94 -18.11 -1.05
C LEU A 217 -1.11 -18.20 -2.56
N VAL A 218 -2.24 -17.71 -3.08
CA VAL A 218 -2.49 -17.58 -4.51
C VAL A 218 -1.87 -16.28 -5.02
N ARG A 219 -0.97 -16.38 -6.00
CA ARG A 219 -0.30 -15.22 -6.61
C ARG A 219 -1.25 -14.43 -7.49
N GLU A 220 -1.45 -13.16 -7.14
CA GLU A 220 -2.18 -12.20 -7.96
C GLU A 220 -1.30 -11.63 -9.07
N LYS A 221 -1.94 -11.36 -10.23
CA LYS A 221 -1.38 -10.53 -11.30
C LYS A 221 -2.23 -9.29 -11.48
N MET A 222 -1.63 -8.12 -11.22
CA MET A 222 -2.26 -6.81 -11.25
C MET A 222 -1.37 -5.80 -11.97
N SER A 223 -1.99 -4.91 -12.75
CA SER A 223 -1.39 -3.67 -13.24
C SER A 223 -2.34 -2.53 -12.91
N ALA A 224 -1.98 -1.66 -11.97
CA ALA A 224 -2.85 -0.61 -11.49
C ALA A 224 -2.08 0.63 -11.07
N VAL A 225 -2.77 1.77 -11.09
CA VAL A 225 -2.27 3.04 -10.57
C VAL A 225 -3.35 3.66 -9.70
N MET A 226 -2.98 4.03 -8.49
CA MET A 226 -3.78 4.86 -7.60
C MET A 226 -3.36 6.32 -7.78
N LEU A 227 -4.32 7.20 -8.03
CA LEU A 227 -4.12 8.62 -8.26
C LEU A 227 -4.80 9.44 -7.18
N PHE A 228 -4.18 10.54 -6.81
CA PHE A 228 -4.63 11.47 -5.77
C PHE A 228 -4.69 12.86 -6.37
N LYS A 229 -5.89 13.45 -6.40
CA LYS A 229 -6.10 14.80 -6.93
C LYS A 229 -6.86 15.65 -5.92
N GLU A 230 -6.24 16.75 -5.51
CA GLU A 230 -6.90 17.69 -4.60
C GLU A 230 -8.12 18.33 -5.27
N ASN A 231 -9.15 18.52 -4.46
CA ASN A 231 -10.29 19.34 -4.75
C ASN A 231 -10.21 20.55 -3.81
N ALA A 232 -9.80 21.70 -4.37
CA ALA A 232 -9.60 22.94 -3.64
C ALA A 232 -10.88 23.40 -2.92
N ASP A 233 -12.04 23.29 -3.60
CA ASP A 233 -13.32 23.76 -3.08
C ASP A 233 -13.73 23.05 -1.78
N THR A 234 -13.41 21.76 -1.68
CA THR A 234 -13.81 20.92 -0.53
C THR A 234 -12.65 20.54 0.39
N ARG A 235 -11.45 21.10 0.16
CA ARG A 235 -10.22 20.86 0.94
C ARG A 235 -9.94 19.38 1.18
N SER A 236 -10.12 18.58 0.14
CA SER A 236 -10.08 17.12 0.22
C SER A 236 -9.39 16.55 -1.01
N THR A 237 -9.04 15.27 -0.94
CA THR A 237 -8.40 14.57 -2.04
C THR A 237 -9.35 13.53 -2.61
N ASN A 238 -9.60 13.61 -3.92
CA ASN A 238 -10.23 12.53 -4.67
C ASN A 238 -9.19 11.43 -4.92
N VAL A 239 -9.58 10.18 -4.71
CA VAL A 239 -8.73 9.01 -4.90
C VAL A 239 -9.33 8.14 -6.01
N LEU A 240 -8.52 7.84 -7.02
CA LEU A 240 -8.90 6.96 -8.14
C LEU A 240 -7.88 5.83 -8.25
N LEU A 241 -8.30 4.60 -7.98
CA LEU A 241 -7.53 3.41 -8.34
C LEU A 241 -8.08 2.86 -9.66
N GLN A 242 -7.22 2.68 -10.66
CA GLN A 242 -7.61 2.08 -11.93
C GLN A 242 -6.57 1.10 -12.42
N GLY A 243 -7.01 0.02 -13.05
CA GLY A 243 -6.10 -1.01 -13.52
C GLY A 243 -6.79 -2.24 -14.08
N SER A 244 -6.01 -3.30 -14.27
CA SER A 244 -6.48 -4.63 -14.64
C SER A 244 -5.89 -5.71 -13.75
N MET A 245 -6.59 -6.83 -13.67
CA MET A 245 -6.17 -8.04 -12.95
C MET A 245 -6.49 -9.29 -13.75
N GLY A 246 -5.64 -10.31 -13.59
CA GLY A 246 -5.86 -11.64 -14.17
C GLY A 246 -6.97 -12.42 -13.46
N LEU A 247 -7.81 -13.11 -14.24
CA LEU A 247 -8.84 -14.04 -13.77
C LEU A 247 -8.26 -15.47 -13.75
N SER A 248 -7.46 -15.80 -12.74
CA SER A 248 -6.94 -17.14 -12.53
C SER A 248 -7.94 -18.01 -11.76
N GLY A 249 -8.79 -18.76 -12.47
CA GLY A 249 -9.69 -19.77 -11.88
C GLY A 249 -10.81 -19.24 -10.94
N HIS A 250 -10.82 -17.96 -10.61
CA HIS A 250 -11.82 -17.32 -9.75
C HIS A 250 -12.95 -16.66 -10.54
N SER A 251 -14.13 -16.54 -9.92
CA SER A 251 -15.19 -15.70 -10.48
C SER A 251 -14.78 -14.23 -10.41
N SER A 252 -15.07 -13.47 -11.47
CA SER A 252 -14.73 -12.04 -11.53
C SER A 252 -15.29 -11.25 -10.33
N THR A 253 -16.44 -11.66 -9.80
CA THR A 253 -17.08 -11.01 -8.64
C THR A 253 -16.22 -11.10 -7.38
N LYS A 254 -15.54 -12.22 -7.12
CA LYS A 254 -14.68 -12.37 -5.94
C LYS A 254 -13.47 -11.44 -6.00
N LEU A 255 -12.84 -11.29 -7.17
CA LEU A 255 -11.72 -10.37 -7.36
C LEU A 255 -12.17 -8.92 -7.28
N VAL A 256 -13.33 -8.59 -7.86
CA VAL A 256 -13.90 -7.24 -7.75
C VAL A 256 -14.18 -6.87 -6.31
N ASN A 257 -14.74 -7.79 -5.51
CA ASN A 257 -14.95 -7.57 -4.07
C ASN A 257 -13.62 -7.40 -3.33
N PHE A 258 -12.62 -8.23 -3.62
CA PHE A 258 -11.28 -8.10 -3.03
C PHE A 258 -10.66 -6.72 -3.31
N VAL A 259 -10.71 -6.25 -4.56
CA VAL A 259 -10.23 -4.92 -4.93
C VAL A 259 -11.02 -3.82 -4.23
N HIS A 260 -12.35 -3.97 -4.18
CA HIS A 260 -13.24 -3.00 -3.54
C HIS A 260 -12.97 -2.87 -2.03
N GLU A 261 -12.87 -3.99 -1.32
CA GLU A 261 -12.59 -4.04 0.12
C GLU A 261 -11.20 -3.48 0.42
N THR A 262 -10.18 -3.88 -0.36
CA THR A 262 -8.80 -3.39 -0.19
C THR A 262 -8.74 -1.87 -0.42
N PHE A 263 -9.36 -1.37 -1.49
CA PHE A 263 -9.40 0.06 -1.78
C PHE A 263 -10.16 0.85 -0.71
N THR A 264 -11.31 0.33 -0.27
CA THR A 264 -12.10 0.94 0.82
C THR A 264 -11.27 1.03 2.10
N SER A 265 -10.59 -0.06 2.46
CA SER A 265 -9.73 -0.12 3.64
C SER A 265 -8.63 0.94 3.56
N VAL A 266 -7.89 0.99 2.45
CA VAL A 266 -6.82 1.97 2.23
C VAL A 266 -7.36 3.39 2.38
N VAL A 267 -8.41 3.76 1.62
CA VAL A 267 -8.94 5.13 1.62
C VAL A 267 -9.48 5.53 3.00
N SER A 268 -10.22 4.64 3.67
CA SER A 268 -10.79 4.92 5.00
C SER A 268 -9.74 5.00 6.11
N ASN A 269 -8.56 4.39 5.93
CA ASN A 269 -7.53 4.33 6.95
C ASN A 269 -6.35 5.30 6.72
N LEU A 270 -6.28 6.01 5.58
CA LEU A 270 -5.20 6.98 5.29
C LEU A 270 -4.97 7.99 6.42
N ASN A 271 -6.04 8.60 6.94
CA ASN A 271 -5.94 9.56 8.05
C ASN A 271 -5.33 8.93 9.31
N LYS A 272 -5.75 7.71 9.66
CA LYS A 272 -5.24 6.99 10.85
C LYS A 272 -3.75 6.74 10.73
N VAL A 273 -3.26 6.37 9.54
CA VAL A 273 -1.83 6.14 9.31
C VAL A 273 -1.04 7.44 9.35
N GLN A 274 -1.58 8.50 8.75
CA GLN A 274 -0.94 9.82 8.82
C GLN A 274 -0.81 10.30 10.27
N GLU A 275 -1.87 10.18 11.07
CA GLU A 275 -1.87 10.52 12.49
C GLU A 275 -0.89 9.65 13.27
N ALA A 276 -0.86 8.35 13.02
CA ALA A 276 0.08 7.42 13.67
C ALA A 276 1.55 7.79 13.37
N LYS A 277 1.88 8.12 12.11
CA LYS A 277 3.22 8.57 11.72
C LYS A 277 3.58 9.89 12.36
N TYR A 278 2.65 10.85 12.37
CA TYR A 278 2.86 12.13 13.03
C TYR A 278 3.15 11.94 14.53
N MET A 279 2.36 11.12 15.22
CA MET A 279 2.58 10.81 16.65
C MET A 279 3.93 10.12 16.88
N ALA A 280 4.31 9.16 16.04
CA ALA A 280 5.60 8.47 16.16
C ALA A 280 6.78 9.45 16.05
N GLN A 281 6.74 10.37 15.08
CA GLN A 281 7.76 11.41 14.90
C GLN A 281 7.89 12.33 16.12
N GLN A 282 6.76 12.74 16.72
CA GLN A 282 6.78 13.57 17.94
C GLN A 282 7.42 12.84 19.12
N VAL A 283 7.15 11.54 19.28
CA VAL A 283 7.74 10.72 20.34
C VAL A 283 9.26 10.58 20.16
N GLU A 284 9.72 10.36 18.93
CA GLU A 284 11.15 10.29 18.61
C GLU A 284 11.86 11.63 18.84
N GLY A 285 11.24 12.73 18.40
CA GLY A 285 11.74 14.09 18.66
C GLY A 285 11.89 14.38 20.15
N HIS A 286 10.89 14.04 20.96
CA HIS A 286 10.97 14.19 22.41
C HIS A 286 12.05 13.30 23.05
N LYS A 287 12.25 12.06 22.57
CA LYS A 287 13.34 11.20 23.04
C LYS A 287 14.71 11.82 22.73
N PHE A 288 14.89 12.36 21.53
CA PHE A 288 16.13 12.99 21.11
C PHE A 288 16.43 14.26 21.92
N GLN A 289 15.42 15.11 22.15
CA GLN A 289 15.54 16.29 23.01
C GLN A 289 15.93 15.93 24.45
N ARG A 290 15.31 14.89 25.03
CA ARG A 290 15.68 14.38 26.37
C ARG A 290 17.11 13.84 26.41
N MET A 291 17.56 13.17 25.36
CA MET A 291 18.94 12.67 25.24
C MET A 291 19.94 13.83 25.20
N ILE A 292 19.69 14.87 24.40
CA ILE A 292 20.53 16.07 24.34
C ILE A 292 20.56 16.77 25.70
N ALA A 293 19.41 16.99 26.34
CA ALA A 293 19.34 17.62 27.64
C ALA A 293 20.13 16.83 28.70
N GLY A 294 20.04 15.50 28.69
CA GLY A 294 20.84 14.63 29.54
C GLY A 294 22.34 14.74 29.27
N TYR A 295 22.75 14.77 27.99
CA TYR A 295 24.15 14.94 27.60
C TYR A 295 24.74 16.29 28.03
N VAL A 296 24.01 17.40 27.79
CA VAL A 296 24.41 18.74 28.24
C VAL A 296 24.55 18.80 29.76
N THR A 297 23.65 18.14 30.50
CA THR A 297 23.72 18.07 31.96
C THR A 297 24.98 17.33 32.44
N ILE A 298 25.32 16.21 31.81
CA ILE A 298 26.54 15.42 32.12
C ILE A 298 27.81 16.23 31.83
N VAL A 299 27.85 16.93 30.70
CA VAL A 299 28.98 17.77 30.29
C VAL A 299 29.16 18.93 31.28
N ASN A 300 28.09 19.62 31.64
CA ASN A 300 28.14 20.72 32.61
C ASN A 300 28.56 20.26 34.01
N CYS A 301 28.11 19.09 34.48
CA CYS A 301 28.62 18.50 35.72
C CYS A 301 30.11 18.18 35.65
N SER A 302 30.59 17.65 34.53
CA SER A 302 32.01 17.34 34.33
C SER A 302 32.89 18.59 34.34
N PHE A 303 32.45 19.69 33.72
CA PHE A 303 33.18 20.97 33.77
C PHE A 303 33.19 21.62 35.17
N ALA A 304 32.10 21.48 35.94
CA ALA A 304 32.04 21.98 37.32
C ALA A 304 33.03 21.25 38.24
N VAL A 305 33.21 19.93 38.05
CA VAL A 305 34.17 19.13 38.83
C VAL A 305 35.62 19.47 38.49
N VAL A 306 35.93 19.76 37.21
CA VAL A 306 37.29 20.16 36.78
C VAL A 306 37.65 21.59 37.24
N SER A 307 36.67 22.46 37.42
CA SER A 307 36.88 23.85 37.90
C SER A 307 37.05 23.97 39.43
N LEU A 308 36.92 22.86 40.17
CA LEU A 308 37.04 22.76 41.63
C LEU A 308 38.35 22.06 42.07
N LEU A 309 39.26 21.79 41.12
CA LEU A 309 40.62 21.29 41.33
C LEU A 309 41.64 22.37 40.94
#